data_AF-A0A6F8YQ38-F1
#
_entry.id   AF-A0A6F8YQ38-F1
#
_cell.length_a   1.000
_cell.length_b   1.000
_cell.length_c   1.000
_cell.angle_alpha   90.00
_cell.angle_beta   90.00
_cell.angle_gamma   90.00
#
_symmetry.space_group_name_H-M   'P 1'
#
loop_
_entity.id
_entity.type
_entity.pdbx_description
1 polymer ?
#
loop_
_entity_poly.entity_id
_entity_poly.type
_entity_poly.pdbx_seq_one_letter_code
_entity_poly.pdbx_strand_id
1 'polypeptide(L)'
;MLPKVAKDVGSRIRAGSELVGEQVDVIVVHRDADNAGAATRRTEIEGALRGNNLASALVPVIPVRMTEAWLLLDETAIRRVAGNPRGKNDLGLPKVHQAESVADPKELLNQCLLAAANVTGRRRDSLRKRFSQNRRQLLERLDRNGPITQLPSWRILVSDIGSVTANWASRD
;
A
#
# COMPACT_ATOMS: atom_id res chain seq x y z
N MET A 1 14.00 26.07 0.46
CA MET A 1 13.06 25.16 -0.23
C MET A 1 13.89 23.96 -0.67
N LEU A 2 13.55 22.74 -0.25
CA LEU A 2 14.30 21.56 -0.71
C LEU A 2 14.16 21.44 -2.24
N PRO A 3 15.24 21.11 -2.97
CA PRO A 3 15.17 20.93 -4.41
C PRO A 3 14.16 19.84 -4.77
N LYS A 4 13.58 19.95 -5.97
CA LYS A 4 12.63 18.96 -6.47
C LYS A 4 13.32 17.60 -6.63
N VAL A 5 12.94 16.64 -5.80
CA VAL A 5 13.48 15.27 -5.84
C VAL A 5 12.89 14.51 -7.04
N ALA A 6 13.74 13.79 -7.78
CA ALA A 6 13.29 12.94 -8.87
C ALA A 6 12.37 11.80 -8.37
N LYS A 7 11.58 11.23 -9.29
CA LYS A 7 10.54 10.24 -8.93
C LYS A 7 11.07 8.81 -8.82
N ASP A 8 12.34 8.56 -9.12
CA ASP A 8 12.96 7.24 -8.97
C ASP A 8 13.26 6.91 -7.50
N VAL A 9 13.42 5.62 -7.22
CA VAL A 9 13.62 5.12 -5.85
C VAL A 9 14.94 5.63 -5.27
N GLY A 10 16.02 5.64 -6.07
CA GLY A 10 17.35 6.05 -5.62
C GLY A 10 17.40 7.50 -5.14
N SER A 11 16.83 8.42 -5.91
CA SER A 11 16.76 9.83 -5.56
C SER A 11 15.92 10.07 -4.30
N ARG A 12 14.83 9.32 -4.12
CA ARG A 12 13.98 9.43 -2.92
C ARG A 12 14.63 8.86 -1.66
N ILE A 13 15.33 7.73 -1.78
CA ILE A 13 16.12 7.17 -0.69
C ILE A 13 17.16 8.19 -0.22
N ARG A 14 17.94 8.74 -1.16
CA ARG A 14 18.96 9.76 -0.87
C ARG A 14 18.38 10.97 -0.15
N ALA A 15 17.34 11.57 -0.73
CA ALA A 15 16.71 12.75 -0.17
C ALA A 15 16.10 12.49 1.22
N GLY A 16 15.55 11.29 1.44
CA GLY A 16 15.03 10.87 2.74
C GLY A 16 16.14 10.77 3.79
N SER A 17 17.25 10.12 3.46
CA SER A 17 18.40 10.01 4.38
C SER A 17 19.02 11.38 4.69
N GLU A 18 19.18 12.24 3.68
CA GLU A 18 19.67 13.61 3.88
C GLU A 18 18.74 14.44 4.78
N LEU A 19 17.42 14.24 4.66
CA LEU A 19 16.44 14.95 5.47
C LEU A 19 16.45 14.50 6.94
N VAL A 20 16.70 13.21 7.20
CA VAL A 20 16.85 12.70 8.57
C VAL A 20 18.12 13.28 9.21
N GLY A 21 19.20 13.44 8.43
CA GLY A 21 20.44 14.07 8.89
C GLY A 21 21.30 13.19 9.81
N GLU A 22 20.86 11.97 10.08
CA GLU A 22 21.51 10.99 10.94
C GLU A 22 21.54 9.62 10.25
N GLN A 23 22.23 8.66 10.86
CA GLN A 23 22.25 7.27 10.38
C GLN A 23 20.84 6.67 10.44
N VAL A 24 20.39 6.14 9.30
CA VAL A 24 19.08 5.50 9.19
C VAL A 24 19.25 3.99 9.36
N ASP A 25 18.59 3.40 10.36
CA ASP A 25 18.67 1.95 10.59
C ASP A 25 17.78 1.15 9.66
N VAL A 26 16.58 1.65 9.33
CA VAL A 26 15.63 1.02 8.39
C VAL A 26 15.15 2.00 7.36
N ILE A 27 15.11 1.52 6.12
CA ILE A 27 14.43 2.18 5.03
C ILE A 27 13.26 1.30 4.59
N VAL A 28 12.05 1.85 4.68
CA VAL A 28 10.83 1.22 4.17
C VAL A 28 10.50 1.84 2.82
N VAL A 29 10.44 1.03 1.77
CA VAL A 29 10.13 1.51 0.41
C VAL A 29 8.85 0.90 -0.09
N HIS A 30 7.79 1.71 -0.16
CA HIS A 30 6.56 1.32 -0.84
C HIS A 30 6.65 1.56 -2.35
N ARG A 31 6.40 0.49 -3.12
CA ARG A 31 6.33 0.57 -4.57
C ARG A 31 5.34 -0.45 -5.14
N ASP A 32 4.28 0.05 -5.74
CA ASP A 32 3.35 -0.76 -6.52
C ASP A 32 4.08 -1.49 -7.67
N ALA A 33 3.76 -2.77 -7.87
CA ALA A 33 4.40 -3.59 -8.91
C ALA A 33 3.92 -3.25 -10.33
N ASP A 34 2.72 -2.68 -10.47
CA ASP A 34 2.10 -2.32 -11.74
C ASP A 34 2.23 -3.47 -12.77
N ASN A 35 2.70 -3.18 -13.99
CA ASN A 35 2.99 -4.18 -15.03
C ASN A 35 4.43 -4.71 -14.99
N ALA A 36 5.30 -4.15 -14.13
CA ALA A 36 6.69 -4.59 -14.02
C ALA A 36 6.84 -5.87 -13.20
N GLY A 37 5.93 -6.10 -12.26
CA GLY A 37 5.94 -7.27 -11.38
C GLY A 37 6.85 -7.09 -10.16
N ALA A 38 6.62 -7.94 -9.16
CA ALA A 38 7.23 -7.79 -7.84
C ALA A 38 8.75 -7.99 -7.85
N ALA A 39 9.26 -8.96 -8.61
CA ALA A 39 10.69 -9.25 -8.70
C ALA A 39 11.47 -8.05 -9.28
N THR A 40 11.00 -7.47 -10.38
CA THR A 40 11.63 -6.30 -11.00
C THR A 40 11.66 -5.11 -10.05
N ARG A 41 10.56 -4.83 -9.33
CA ARG A 41 10.51 -3.77 -8.31
C ARG A 41 11.44 -4.04 -7.13
N ARG A 42 11.57 -5.29 -6.69
CA ARG A 42 12.51 -5.66 -5.62
C ARG A 42 13.95 -5.36 -6.04
N THR A 43 14.36 -5.82 -7.24
CA THR A 43 15.71 -5.54 -7.77
C THR A 43 15.97 -4.04 -7.90
N GLU A 44 14.97 -3.26 -8.35
CA GLU A 44 15.06 -1.79 -8.42
C GLU A 44 15.31 -1.17 -7.04
N ILE A 45 14.56 -1.58 -6.02
CA ILE A 45 14.66 -1.05 -4.65
C ILE A 45 16.00 -1.41 -4.02
N GLU A 46 16.41 -2.68 -4.12
CA GLU A 46 17.68 -3.15 -3.57
C GLU A 46 18.88 -2.50 -4.29
N GLY A 47 18.79 -2.36 -5.61
CA GLY A 47 19.80 -1.65 -6.40
C GLY A 47 19.93 -0.18 -6.01
N ALA A 48 18.80 0.49 -5.73
CA ALA A 48 18.78 1.87 -5.27
C ALA A 48 19.42 2.05 -3.89
N LEU A 49 19.22 1.10 -2.96
CA LEU A 49 19.89 1.13 -1.67
C LEU A 49 21.40 0.97 -1.82
N ARG A 50 21.84 -0.06 -2.58
CA ARG A 50 23.27 -0.30 -2.87
C ARG A 50 23.93 0.91 -3.53
N GLY A 51 23.27 1.51 -4.53
CA GLY A 51 23.79 2.67 -5.25
C GLY A 51 23.91 3.94 -4.41
N ASN A 52 23.20 4.03 -3.27
CA ASN A 52 23.34 5.13 -2.32
C ASN A 52 24.33 4.81 -1.18
N ASN A 53 24.98 3.65 -1.19
CA ASN A 53 25.95 3.21 -0.19
C ASN A 53 25.43 3.32 1.26
N LEU A 54 24.16 2.98 1.47
CA LEU A 54 23.53 2.99 2.78
C LEU A 54 23.61 1.60 3.42
N ALA A 55 24.03 1.54 4.68
CA ALA A 55 24.10 0.30 5.47
C ALA A 55 22.77 -0.06 6.16
N SER A 56 21.70 0.69 5.87
CA SER A 56 20.36 0.51 6.45
C SER A 56 19.78 -0.85 6.08
N ALA A 57 19.02 -1.44 6.99
CA ALA A 57 18.11 -2.53 6.67
C ALA A 57 17.01 -2.03 5.71
N LEU A 58 16.51 -2.92 4.86
CA LEU A 58 15.54 -2.59 3.82
C LEU A 58 14.28 -3.42 3.98
N VAL A 59 13.14 -2.76 4.05
CA VAL A 59 11.82 -3.39 4.01
C VAL A 59 11.09 -2.93 2.75
N PRO A 60 11.10 -3.74 1.67
CA PRO A 60 10.30 -3.44 0.48
C PRO A 60 8.82 -3.74 0.75
N VAL A 61 7.94 -2.80 0.41
CA VAL A 61 6.49 -2.98 0.43
C VAL A 61 5.99 -3.00 -1.01
N ILE A 62 5.80 -4.19 -1.57
CA ILE A 62 5.48 -4.38 -2.98
C ILE A 62 4.18 -5.20 -3.12
N PRO A 63 3.01 -4.56 -3.26
CA PRO A 63 1.79 -5.29 -3.61
C PRO A 63 1.89 -5.85 -5.05
N VAL A 64 1.15 -6.93 -5.36
CA VAL A 64 1.20 -7.60 -6.68
C VAL A 64 0.86 -6.67 -7.84
N ARG A 65 -0.08 -5.74 -7.64
CA ARG A 65 -0.39 -4.66 -8.58
C ARG A 65 -0.36 -3.32 -7.87
N MET A 66 -1.35 -3.08 -7.01
CA MET A 66 -1.46 -1.86 -6.22
C MET A 66 -1.98 -2.18 -4.81
N THR A 67 -1.72 -1.25 -3.88
CA THR A 67 -2.12 -1.43 -2.47
C THR A 67 -3.63 -1.51 -2.29
N GLU A 68 -4.42 -0.92 -3.19
CA GLU A 68 -5.89 -0.98 -3.13
C GLU A 68 -6.44 -2.41 -3.19
N ALA A 69 -5.70 -3.37 -3.74
CA ALA A 69 -6.07 -4.78 -3.71
C ALA A 69 -6.29 -5.29 -2.28
N TRP A 70 -5.47 -4.84 -1.32
CA TRP A 70 -5.60 -5.22 0.08
C TRP A 70 -6.85 -4.62 0.72
N LEU A 71 -7.22 -3.40 0.32
CA LEU A 71 -8.34 -2.65 0.87
C LEU A 71 -9.70 -3.22 0.44
N LEU A 72 -9.74 -3.96 -0.67
CA LEU A 72 -10.95 -4.63 -1.17
C LEU A 72 -11.42 -5.80 -0.28
N LEU A 73 -10.62 -6.22 0.70
CA LEU A 73 -10.95 -7.36 1.56
C LEU A 73 -11.74 -6.99 2.82
N ASP A 74 -11.96 -5.70 3.09
CA ASP A 74 -12.67 -5.25 4.29
C ASP A 74 -13.94 -4.46 3.92
N GLU A 75 -15.02 -5.20 3.66
CA GLU A 75 -16.34 -4.63 3.41
C GLU A 75 -16.81 -3.69 4.53
N THR A 76 -16.53 -4.06 5.79
CA THR A 76 -16.97 -3.29 6.96
C THR A 76 -16.28 -1.93 7.00
N ALA A 77 -14.97 -1.88 6.74
CA ALA A 77 -14.23 -0.64 6.62
C ALA A 77 -14.70 0.20 5.43
N ILE A 78 -14.94 -0.42 4.26
CA ILE A 78 -15.49 0.27 3.07
C ILE A 78 -16.81 0.95 3.40
N ARG A 79 -17.76 0.24 4.01
CA ARG A 79 -19.07 0.79 4.40
C ARG A 79 -18.95 1.93 5.41
N ARG A 80 -18.06 1.80 6.39
CA ARG A 80 -17.78 2.85 7.39
C ARG A 80 -17.22 4.11 6.73
N VAL A 81 -16.19 3.97 5.90
CA VAL A 81 -15.55 5.10 5.19
C VAL A 81 -16.49 5.75 4.19
N ALA A 82 -17.37 4.97 3.55
CA ALA A 82 -18.42 5.48 2.67
C ALA A 82 -19.54 6.25 3.40
N GLY A 83 -19.57 6.23 4.74
CA GLY A 83 -20.57 6.91 5.55
C GLY A 83 -21.91 6.16 5.67
N ASN A 84 -21.94 4.88 5.29
CA ASN A 84 -23.13 4.04 5.35
C ASN A 84 -22.82 2.65 5.94
N PRO A 85 -22.47 2.58 7.24
CA PRO A 85 -21.98 1.35 7.87
C PRO A 85 -23.01 0.21 7.92
N ARG A 86 -24.31 0.52 7.80
CA ARG A 86 -25.42 -0.46 7.81
C ARG A 86 -26.00 -0.73 6.42
N GLY A 87 -25.37 -0.19 5.36
CA GLY A 87 -25.79 -0.43 3.98
C GLY A 87 -25.76 -1.92 3.63
N LYS A 88 -26.65 -2.33 2.73
CA LYS A 88 -26.79 -3.75 2.30
C LYS A 88 -26.59 -3.97 0.81
N ASN A 89 -26.31 -2.91 0.05
CA ASN A 89 -26.05 -3.01 -1.38
C ASN A 89 -24.85 -3.92 -1.62
N ASP A 90 -24.94 -4.77 -2.65
CA ASP A 90 -23.79 -5.51 -3.15
C ASP A 90 -22.70 -4.53 -3.60
N LEU A 91 -21.47 -4.76 -3.16
CA LEU A 91 -20.32 -3.93 -3.48
C LEU A 91 -19.48 -4.51 -4.61
N GLY A 92 -19.74 -5.75 -5.06
CA GLY A 92 -18.95 -6.42 -6.08
C GLY A 92 -17.52 -6.72 -5.64
N LEU A 93 -17.30 -7.01 -4.35
CA LEU A 93 -15.97 -7.28 -3.81
C LEU A 93 -15.43 -8.63 -4.34
N PRO A 94 -14.13 -8.71 -4.65
CA PRO A 94 -13.52 -9.96 -5.08
C PRO A 94 -13.44 -10.96 -3.92
N LYS A 95 -13.34 -12.25 -4.25
CA LYS A 95 -12.90 -13.24 -3.25
C LYS A 95 -11.43 -12.99 -2.89
N VAL A 96 -11.00 -13.43 -1.70
CA VAL A 96 -9.63 -13.23 -1.20
C VAL A 96 -8.56 -13.63 -2.22
N HIS A 97 -8.70 -14.82 -2.83
CA HIS A 97 -7.75 -15.33 -3.84
C HIS A 97 -7.75 -14.56 -5.17
N GLN A 98 -8.71 -13.66 -5.40
CA GLN A 98 -8.84 -12.85 -6.61
C GLN A 98 -8.37 -11.40 -6.40
N ALA A 99 -8.23 -10.95 -5.15
CA ALA A 99 -8.00 -9.54 -4.86
C ALA A 99 -6.72 -8.99 -5.51
N GLU A 100 -5.64 -9.76 -5.52
CA GLU A 100 -4.38 -9.38 -6.15
C GLU A 100 -4.34 -9.57 -7.67
N SER A 101 -5.32 -10.27 -8.25
CA SER A 101 -5.46 -10.43 -9.71
C SER A 101 -6.39 -9.40 -10.35
N VAL A 102 -7.05 -8.55 -9.56
CA VAL A 102 -7.84 -7.42 -10.07
C VAL A 102 -6.97 -6.52 -10.95
N ALA A 103 -7.44 -6.25 -12.17
CA ALA A 103 -6.68 -5.47 -13.15
C ALA A 103 -6.47 -4.02 -12.71
N ASP A 104 -7.54 -3.37 -12.23
CA ASP A 104 -7.50 -2.03 -11.66
C ASP A 104 -8.19 -2.02 -10.28
N PRO A 105 -7.46 -2.40 -9.22
CA PRO A 105 -8.03 -2.43 -7.86
C PRO A 105 -8.37 -1.04 -7.34
N LYS A 106 -7.77 0.03 -7.91
CA LYS A 106 -8.04 1.40 -7.51
C LYS A 106 -9.40 1.87 -8.02
N GLU A 107 -9.71 1.59 -9.28
CA GLU A 107 -11.03 1.87 -9.83
C GLU A 107 -12.11 0.99 -9.21
N LEU A 108 -11.83 -0.31 -8.98
CA LEU A 108 -12.79 -1.18 -8.28
C LEU A 108 -13.08 -0.66 -6.87
N LEU A 109 -12.07 -0.27 -6.10
CA LEU A 109 -12.26 0.29 -4.76
C LEU A 109 -13.10 1.58 -4.78
N ASN A 110 -12.87 2.44 -5.77
CA ASN A 110 -13.68 3.64 -5.98
C ASN A 110 -15.15 3.27 -6.23
N GLN A 111 -15.42 2.27 -7.08
CA GLN A 111 -16.77 1.78 -7.34
C GLN A 111 -17.43 1.20 -6.09
N CYS A 112 -16.71 0.39 -5.31
CA CYS A 112 -17.21 -0.16 -4.04
C CYS A 112 -17.59 0.94 -3.04
N LEU A 113 -16.77 2.00 -2.92
CA LEU A 113 -17.09 3.15 -2.06
C LEU A 113 -18.36 3.87 -2.51
N LEU A 114 -18.56 4.05 -3.82
CA LEU A 114 -19.77 4.68 -4.36
C LEU A 114 -21.01 3.81 -4.17
N ALA A 115 -20.88 2.49 -4.36
CA ALA A 115 -21.95 1.53 -4.14
C ALA A 115 -22.35 1.45 -2.66
N ALA A 116 -21.37 1.47 -1.76
CA ALA A 116 -21.57 1.45 -0.32
C ALA A 116 -22.29 2.71 0.19
N ALA A 117 -21.90 3.88 -0.31
CA ALA A 117 -22.53 5.15 0.09
C ALA A 117 -23.99 5.25 -0.36
N ASN A 118 -24.37 4.57 -1.44
CA ASN A 118 -25.72 4.58 -2.00
C ASN A 118 -26.26 5.99 -2.29
N VAL A 119 -25.40 6.88 -2.80
CA VAL A 119 -25.72 8.27 -3.10
C VAL A 119 -25.71 8.55 -4.61
N THR A 120 -26.51 9.52 -5.03
CA THR A 120 -26.64 9.98 -6.42
C THR A 120 -26.33 11.48 -6.55
N GLY A 121 -26.20 11.96 -7.80
CA GLY A 121 -26.00 13.38 -8.13
C GLY A 121 -24.79 14.02 -7.42
N ARG A 122 -24.97 15.27 -6.94
CA ARG A 122 -23.91 16.06 -6.29
C ARG A 122 -23.20 15.35 -5.13
N ARG A 123 -23.92 14.52 -4.37
CA ARG A 123 -23.33 13.74 -3.26
C ARG A 123 -22.38 12.67 -3.77
N ARG A 124 -22.73 11.99 -4.88
CA ARG A 124 -21.86 11.03 -5.57
C ARG A 124 -20.59 11.70 -6.10
N ASP A 125 -20.72 12.87 -6.73
CA ASP A 125 -19.56 13.61 -7.27
C ASP A 125 -18.63 14.08 -6.17
N SER A 126 -19.19 14.56 -5.06
CA SER A 126 -18.41 14.95 -3.88
C SER A 126 -17.66 13.76 -3.28
N LEU A 127 -18.27 12.57 -3.26
CA LEU A 127 -17.61 11.35 -2.78
C LEU A 127 -16.46 10.91 -3.70
N ARG A 128 -16.65 10.97 -5.02
CA ARG A 128 -15.59 10.69 -6.01
C ARG A 128 -14.36 11.58 -5.79
N LYS A 129 -14.57 12.88 -5.58
CA LYS A 129 -13.50 13.85 -5.31
C LYS A 129 -12.72 13.54 -4.02
N ARG A 130 -13.33 12.82 -3.08
CA ARG A 130 -12.73 12.44 -1.79
C ARG A 130 -12.05 11.08 -1.80
N PHE A 131 -11.93 10.42 -2.97
CA PHE A 131 -11.34 9.08 -3.06
C PHE A 131 -9.99 8.95 -2.37
N SER A 132 -9.06 9.89 -2.56
CA SER A 132 -7.74 9.85 -1.90
C SER A 132 -7.83 9.92 -0.38
N GLN A 133 -8.77 10.70 0.17
CA GLN A 133 -9.02 10.78 1.61
C GLN A 133 -9.63 9.47 2.13
N ASN A 134 -10.55 8.87 1.38
CA ASN A 134 -11.20 7.62 1.74
C ASN A 134 -10.20 6.45 1.71
N ARG A 135 -9.38 6.36 0.66
CA ARG A 135 -8.27 5.40 0.55
C ARG A 135 -7.33 5.48 1.74
N ARG A 136 -6.96 6.70 2.17
CA ARG A 136 -6.13 6.89 3.37
C ARG A 136 -6.81 6.36 4.63
N GLN A 137 -8.08 6.68 4.84
CA GLN A 137 -8.84 6.17 5.99
C GLN A 137 -8.96 4.64 5.98
N LEU A 138 -9.08 4.02 4.80
CA LEU A 138 -9.07 2.56 4.68
C LEU A 138 -7.72 1.96 5.05
N LEU A 139 -6.61 2.56 4.61
CA LEU A 139 -5.27 2.14 5.01
C LEU A 139 -5.05 2.26 6.53
N GLU A 140 -5.48 3.35 7.14
CA GLU A 140 -5.40 3.55 8.60
C GLU A 140 -6.23 2.51 9.39
N ARG A 141 -7.27 1.95 8.76
CA ARG A 141 -8.17 0.95 9.33
C ARG A 141 -7.83 -0.49 8.97
N LEU A 142 -6.79 -0.71 8.17
CA LEU A 142 -6.43 -2.02 7.66
C LEU A 142 -6.25 -3.03 8.80
N ASP A 143 -7.07 -4.07 8.80
CA ASP A 143 -6.93 -5.17 9.76
C ASP A 143 -5.74 -6.05 9.40
N ARG A 144 -4.64 -5.83 10.11
CA ARG A 144 -3.36 -6.53 9.94
C ARG A 144 -3.42 -8.03 10.22
N ASN A 145 -4.45 -8.48 10.93
CA ASN A 145 -4.69 -9.88 11.27
C ASN A 145 -5.88 -10.47 10.49
N GLY A 146 -6.50 -9.67 9.64
CA GLY A 146 -7.70 -10.03 8.90
C GLY A 146 -7.42 -10.83 7.62
N PRO A 147 -8.32 -10.78 6.64
CA PRO A 147 -8.21 -11.54 5.40
C PRO A 147 -6.94 -11.27 4.58
N ILE A 148 -6.31 -10.10 4.75
CA ILE A 148 -5.07 -9.75 4.05
C ILE A 148 -3.90 -10.69 4.38
N THR A 149 -3.94 -11.39 5.52
CA THR A 149 -2.95 -12.39 5.91
C THR A 149 -2.87 -13.58 4.95
N GLN A 150 -3.90 -13.77 4.12
CA GLN A 150 -3.96 -14.80 3.10
C GLN A 150 -3.32 -14.36 1.78
N LEU A 151 -3.04 -13.07 1.61
CA LEU A 151 -2.50 -12.52 0.37
C LEU A 151 -1.00 -12.82 0.23
N PRO A 152 -0.56 -13.32 -0.94
CA PRO A 152 0.85 -13.54 -1.24
C PRO A 152 1.75 -12.33 -0.95
N SER A 153 1.41 -11.13 -1.42
CA SER A 153 2.29 -9.97 -1.19
C SER A 153 2.34 -9.51 0.27
N TRP A 154 1.27 -9.71 1.03
CA TRP A 154 1.26 -9.44 2.47
C TRP A 154 2.17 -10.42 3.22
N ARG A 155 2.12 -11.71 2.89
CA ARG A 155 3.01 -12.72 3.48
C ARG A 155 4.48 -12.43 3.20
N ILE A 156 4.79 -11.99 1.98
CA ILE A 156 6.15 -11.56 1.61
C ILE A 156 6.57 -10.37 2.48
N LEU A 157 5.73 -9.33 2.61
CA LEU A 157 6.02 -8.19 3.48
C LEU A 157 6.30 -8.61 4.93
N VAL A 158 5.46 -9.47 5.51
CA VAL A 158 5.66 -9.95 6.88
C VAL A 158 6.95 -10.77 7.01
N SER A 159 7.28 -11.58 6.01
CA SER A 159 8.55 -12.32 5.95
C SER A 159 9.77 -11.41 5.85
N ASP A 160 9.69 -10.34 5.04
CA ASP A 160 10.76 -9.34 4.91
C ASP A 160 10.98 -8.62 6.24
N ILE A 161 9.89 -8.18 6.89
CA ILE A 161 9.94 -7.56 8.22
C ILE A 161 10.59 -8.51 9.23
N GLY A 162 10.17 -9.78 9.27
CA GLY A 162 10.74 -10.78 10.17
C GLY A 162 12.23 -11.04 9.94
N SER A 163 12.67 -11.01 8.67
CA SER A 163 14.09 -11.18 8.32
C SER A 163 14.93 -9.99 8.77
N VAL A 164 14.40 -8.77 8.63
CA VAL A 164 15.06 -7.55 9.12
C VAL A 164 15.16 -7.54 10.64
N THR A 165 14.10 -7.88 11.36
CA THR A 165 14.11 -7.89 12.83
C THR A 165 15.00 -8.98 13.40
N ALA A 166 15.05 -10.17 12.80
CA ALA A 166 15.94 -11.25 13.22
C ALA A 166 17.42 -10.88 13.08
N ASN A 167 17.79 -10.26 11.96
CA ASN A 167 19.16 -9.79 11.70
C ASN A 167 19.58 -8.63 12.62
N TRP A 168 18.62 -7.91 13.19
CA TRP A 168 18.89 -6.89 14.19
C TRP A 168 19.07 -7.45 15.58
N ALA A 169 18.22 -8.38 16.01
CA ALA A 169 18.38 -9.04 17.30
C ALA A 169 19.71 -9.79 17.44
N SER A 170 20.36 -10.16 16.33
CA SER A 170 21.70 -10.76 16.32
C SER A 170 22.88 -9.78 16.36
N ARG A 171 22.61 -8.45 16.35
CA ARG A 171 23.64 -7.41 16.43
C ARG A 171 23.84 -6.85 17.84
N ASP A 172 22.93 -7.16 18.75
CA ASP A 172 23.01 -6.89 20.20
C ASP A 172 23.64 -8.07 20.95
#